data_AF-A0A944DLJ7-F1
#
_entry.id   AF-A0A944DLJ7-F1
#
_cell.length_a   1.000
_cell.length_b   1.000
_cell.length_c   1.000
_cell.angle_alpha   90.00
_cell.angle_beta   90.00
_cell.angle_gamma   90.00
#
_symmetry.space_group_name_H-M   'P 1'
#
loop_
_entity.id
_entity.type
_entity.pdbx_description
1 polymer ?
#
loop_
_entity_poly.entity_id
_entity_poly.type
_entity_poly.pdbx_seq_one_letter_code
_entity_poly.pdbx_strand_id
1 'polypeptide(L)'
;MKFDLAYCRSLDDKLSIYDVRDLSFDETVAFDPAKEQFQCPNDACRAAFDAANVLGTFNAKNVNYVRTPHFKNIPSTRHVEGCPYVSLKTSASGVEADGGETDDSREEHFPSELLLTRREYVRKPSSPAVAADVMRDERVPSAASHAEHPSRDSAPDKTHVFAHPVECFVSNFADKELLKRMPLKIGEHTAPYSSFFKKIEFLLDNKGLIYWGKIKKIEDYHSASFRIDFEQKVWFKQPGEVKKKPYSVNVYLSKKLIDNYRKRKAFLAEIKHAIESDASLYCFFYGVTPELKQVPSKKNPEQTFGVFSAHIENLDHFIIREAPGLAAG
;
A
#
# COMPACT_ATOMS: atom_id res chain seq x y z
N MET A 1 -14.75 6.55 -13.09
CA MET A 1 -14.45 7.25 -11.82
C MET A 1 -13.82 6.25 -10.86
N LYS A 2 -12.68 6.64 -10.26
CA LYS A 2 -11.95 5.83 -9.28
C LYS A 2 -12.43 6.20 -7.88
N PHE A 3 -12.51 5.20 -7.00
CA PHE A 3 -12.77 5.42 -5.59
C PHE A 3 -11.71 4.71 -4.77
N ASP A 4 -11.29 5.36 -3.71
CA ASP A 4 -10.27 4.78 -2.83
C ASP A 4 -10.88 4.13 -1.59
N LEU A 5 -12.19 4.29 -1.39
CA LEU A 5 -12.96 3.68 -0.30
C LEU A 5 -14.18 2.92 -0.83
N ALA A 6 -14.45 1.77 -0.22
CA ALA A 6 -15.70 1.04 -0.39
C ALA A 6 -16.13 0.39 0.94
N TYR A 7 -17.43 0.21 1.12
CA TYR A 7 -17.95 -0.55 2.25
C TYR A 7 -17.90 -2.05 1.94
N CYS A 8 -17.20 -2.83 2.78
CA CYS A 8 -17.10 -4.28 2.66
C CYS A 8 -18.14 -4.95 3.56
N ARG A 9 -19.09 -5.68 2.97
CA ARG A 9 -20.23 -6.23 3.73
C ARG A 9 -19.84 -7.29 4.76
N SER A 10 -18.88 -8.15 4.44
CA SER A 10 -18.46 -9.25 5.34
C SER A 10 -17.71 -8.76 6.57
N LEU A 11 -17.06 -7.59 6.46
CA LEU A 11 -16.33 -6.94 7.54
C LEU A 11 -17.15 -5.84 8.22
N ASP A 12 -18.30 -5.47 7.66
CA ASP A 12 -19.15 -4.38 8.14
C ASP A 12 -18.37 -3.06 8.34
N ASP A 13 -17.43 -2.79 7.44
CA ASP A 13 -16.46 -1.71 7.60
C ASP A 13 -16.14 -1.05 6.25
N LYS A 14 -15.73 0.22 6.29
CA LYS A 14 -15.21 0.94 5.12
C LYS A 14 -13.73 0.63 4.98
N LEU A 15 -13.36 0.09 3.82
CA LEU A 15 -12.00 -0.31 3.49
C LEU A 15 -11.47 0.58 2.39
N SER A 16 -10.21 0.98 2.54
CA SER A 16 -9.47 1.48 1.40
C SER A 16 -9.14 0.37 0.42
N ILE A 17 -8.84 0.72 -0.82
CA ILE A 17 -8.34 -0.29 -1.78
C ILE A 17 -7.02 -0.91 -1.31
N TYR A 18 -6.22 -0.15 -0.55
CA TYR A 18 -4.99 -0.63 0.06
C TYR A 18 -5.26 -1.63 1.19
N ASP A 19 -6.32 -1.43 2.00
CA ASP A 19 -6.77 -2.42 2.98
C ASP A 19 -7.20 -3.72 2.30
N VAL A 20 -7.99 -3.60 1.21
CA VAL A 20 -8.42 -4.77 0.43
C VAL A 20 -7.22 -5.53 -0.13
N ARG A 21 -6.22 -4.83 -0.67
CA ARG A 21 -4.98 -5.45 -1.14
C ARG A 21 -4.23 -6.15 -0.02
N ASP A 22 -4.05 -5.47 1.11
CA ASP A 22 -3.34 -6.03 2.25
C ASP A 22 -3.99 -7.34 2.71
N LEU A 23 -5.32 -7.34 2.85
CA LEU A 23 -6.12 -8.53 3.16
C LEU A 23 -6.05 -9.61 2.08
N SER A 24 -6.00 -9.23 0.80
CA SER A 24 -5.98 -10.18 -0.33
C SER A 24 -4.71 -11.02 -0.40
N PHE A 25 -3.60 -10.48 0.11
CA PHE A 25 -2.32 -11.19 0.13
C PHE A 25 -1.98 -11.79 1.49
N ASP A 26 -2.77 -11.49 2.51
CA ASP A 26 -2.54 -11.96 3.86
C ASP A 26 -2.98 -13.42 4.03
N GLU A 27 -1.99 -14.31 4.15
CA GLU A 27 -2.19 -15.75 4.24
C GLU A 27 -2.73 -16.20 5.60
N THR A 28 -2.78 -15.29 6.59
CA THR A 28 -3.29 -15.57 7.94
C THR A 28 -4.79 -15.31 8.07
N VAL A 29 -5.42 -14.73 7.06
CA VAL A 29 -6.86 -14.40 7.03
C VAL A 29 -7.53 -15.03 5.81
N ALA A 30 -8.74 -15.53 5.99
CA ALA A 30 -9.49 -16.18 4.92
C ALA A 30 -10.25 -15.16 4.04
N PHE A 31 -9.56 -14.17 3.47
CA PHE A 31 -10.15 -13.08 2.67
C PHE A 31 -9.93 -13.29 1.18
N ASP A 32 -11.00 -13.23 0.38
CA ASP A 32 -10.94 -13.36 -1.07
C ASP A 32 -11.78 -12.26 -1.72
N PRO A 33 -11.19 -11.15 -2.21
CA PRO A 33 -11.96 -10.01 -2.70
C PRO A 33 -12.82 -10.33 -3.93
N ALA A 34 -12.63 -11.48 -4.59
CA ALA A 34 -13.55 -11.92 -5.66
C ALA A 34 -14.87 -12.49 -5.12
N LYS A 35 -14.89 -12.90 -3.85
CA LYS A 35 -16.07 -13.39 -3.13
C LYS A 35 -16.67 -12.32 -2.20
N GLU A 36 -15.92 -11.25 -1.93
CA GLU A 36 -16.40 -10.14 -1.13
C GLU A 36 -17.33 -9.23 -1.91
N GLN A 37 -18.26 -8.60 -1.20
CA GLN A 37 -19.18 -7.61 -1.76
C GLN A 37 -18.78 -6.22 -1.27
N PHE A 38 -18.37 -5.38 -2.21
CA PHE A 38 -18.03 -3.98 -1.97
C PHE A 38 -19.17 -3.10 -2.43
N GLN A 39 -19.64 -2.19 -1.58
CA GLN A 39 -20.72 -1.26 -1.88
C GLN A 39 -20.23 0.18 -1.74
N CYS A 40 -21.04 1.12 -2.24
CA CYS A 40 -20.76 2.55 -2.09
C CYS A 40 -20.52 2.91 -0.61
N PRO A 41 -19.45 3.67 -0.30
CA PRO A 41 -19.16 4.07 1.08
C PRO A 41 -20.16 5.09 1.63
N ASN A 42 -21.02 5.68 0.79
CA ASN A 42 -22.13 6.53 1.21
C ASN A 42 -23.27 5.68 1.80
N ASP A 43 -23.63 5.94 3.05
CA ASP A 43 -24.63 5.19 3.80
C ASP A 43 -26.03 5.33 3.19
N ALA A 44 -26.36 6.48 2.61
CA ALA A 44 -27.64 6.69 1.91
C ALA A 44 -27.75 5.79 0.66
N CYS A 45 -26.65 5.56 -0.06
CA CYS A 45 -26.64 4.60 -1.17
C CYS A 45 -26.88 3.17 -0.69
N ARG A 46 -26.30 2.78 0.46
CA ARG A 46 -26.48 1.43 1.02
C ARG A 46 -27.87 1.21 1.63
N ALA A 47 -28.52 2.27 2.10
CA ALA A 47 -29.90 2.21 2.56
C ALA A 47 -30.92 2.15 1.40
N ALA A 48 -30.62 2.83 0.28
CA ALA A 48 -31.52 2.93 -0.87
C ALA A 48 -31.48 1.72 -1.81
N PHE A 49 -30.34 1.01 -1.89
CA PHE A 49 -30.15 -0.12 -2.80
C PHE A 49 -29.76 -1.40 -2.06
N ASP A 50 -30.17 -2.52 -2.63
CA ASP A 50 -29.90 -3.84 -2.06
C ASP A 50 -28.40 -4.25 -2.10
N ALA A 51 -28.15 -5.42 -1.52
CA ALA A 51 -26.86 -6.09 -1.47
C ALA A 51 -26.16 -6.29 -2.82
N ALA A 52 -26.91 -6.40 -3.91
CA ALA A 52 -26.37 -6.64 -5.25
C ALA A 52 -25.86 -5.36 -5.90
N ASN A 53 -26.14 -4.19 -5.31
CA ASN A 53 -25.59 -2.91 -5.74
C ASN A 53 -24.11 -2.77 -5.32
N VAL A 54 -23.22 -3.40 -6.11
CA VAL A 54 -21.80 -3.53 -5.79
C VAL A 54 -20.90 -2.64 -6.65
N LEU A 55 -19.67 -2.47 -6.18
CA LEU A 55 -18.53 -1.87 -6.87
C LEU A 55 -17.59 -2.97 -7.36
N GLY A 56 -16.85 -2.69 -8.44
CA GLY A 56 -15.74 -3.52 -8.88
C GLY A 56 -14.42 -3.10 -8.20
N THR A 57 -13.46 -4.01 -8.14
CA THR A 57 -12.08 -3.71 -7.77
C THR A 57 -11.16 -3.78 -9.00
N PHE A 58 -10.19 -2.88 -9.07
CA PHE A 58 -9.15 -2.89 -10.10
C PHE A 58 -7.78 -3.08 -9.43
N ASN A 59 -6.97 -3.97 -9.99
CA ASN A 59 -5.64 -4.35 -9.48
C ASN A 59 -5.58 -4.80 -8.00
N ALA A 60 -6.69 -5.03 -7.29
CA ALA A 60 -6.67 -5.43 -5.88
C ALA A 60 -5.95 -6.77 -5.59
N LYS A 61 -5.81 -7.65 -6.58
CA LYS A 61 -5.06 -8.92 -6.48
C LYS A 61 -3.77 -8.97 -7.30
N ASN A 62 -3.45 -7.90 -8.01
CA ASN A 62 -2.26 -7.88 -8.85
C ASN A 62 -1.02 -7.60 -8.00
N VAL A 63 -0.10 -8.56 -7.93
CA VAL A 63 1.15 -8.43 -7.15
C VAL A 63 1.99 -7.28 -7.71
N ASN A 64 2.21 -7.28 -9.03
CA ASN A 64 3.08 -6.34 -9.74
C ASN A 64 2.24 -5.35 -10.54
N TYR A 65 1.39 -4.58 -9.85
CA TYR A 65 0.54 -3.59 -10.50
C TYR A 65 1.38 -2.37 -10.92
N VAL A 66 1.20 -1.92 -12.16
CA VAL A 66 1.77 -0.64 -12.63
C VAL A 66 0.82 0.51 -12.34
N ARG A 67 -0.49 0.28 -12.50
CA ARG A 67 -1.54 1.29 -12.29
C ARG A 67 -2.14 1.20 -10.89
N THR A 68 -2.38 2.37 -10.30
CA THR A 68 -2.94 2.53 -8.95
C THR A 68 -4.21 1.66 -8.78
N PRO A 69 -4.22 0.78 -7.78
CA PRO A 69 -5.40 0.00 -7.41
C PRO A 69 -6.52 0.96 -7.03
N HIS A 70 -7.75 0.68 -7.44
CA HIS A 70 -8.92 1.49 -7.03
C HIS A 70 -10.20 0.66 -7.09
N PHE A 71 -11.26 1.14 -6.45
CA PHE A 71 -12.62 0.70 -6.73
C PHE A 71 -13.20 1.47 -7.91
N LYS A 72 -14.16 0.85 -8.61
CA LYS A 72 -14.86 1.47 -9.73
C LYS A 72 -16.33 1.10 -9.77
N ASN A 73 -17.14 1.97 -10.36
CA ASN A 73 -18.51 1.61 -10.72
C ASN A 73 -18.48 0.50 -11.77
N ILE A 74 -19.38 -0.46 -11.63
CA ILE A 74 -19.73 -1.42 -12.69
C ILE A 74 -21.06 -1.00 -13.32
N PRO A 75 -21.46 -1.54 -14.48
CA PRO A 75 -22.68 -1.10 -15.18
C PRO A 75 -23.96 -1.16 -14.33
N SER A 76 -24.03 -2.08 -13.37
CA SER A 76 -25.17 -2.21 -12.45
C SER A 76 -25.09 -1.34 -11.20
N THR A 77 -23.99 -0.61 -10.98
CA THR A 77 -23.85 0.24 -9.79
C THR A 77 -24.77 1.46 -9.90
N ARG A 78 -25.65 1.59 -8.92
CA ARG A 78 -26.56 2.72 -8.72
C ARG A 78 -26.11 3.55 -7.53
N HIS A 79 -26.36 4.85 -7.60
CA HIS A 79 -26.11 5.81 -6.53
C HIS A 79 -27.36 6.68 -6.34
N VAL A 80 -27.57 7.17 -5.13
CA VAL A 80 -28.60 8.18 -4.88
C VAL A 80 -28.17 9.51 -5.50
N GLU A 81 -29.15 10.38 -5.78
CA GLU A 81 -28.87 11.73 -6.27
C GLU A 81 -27.94 12.49 -5.30
N GLY A 82 -26.96 13.21 -5.86
CA GLY A 82 -25.97 13.95 -5.07
C GLY A 82 -24.89 13.10 -4.38
N CYS A 83 -24.84 11.78 -4.61
CA CYS A 83 -23.77 10.96 -4.05
C CYS A 83 -22.39 11.41 -4.58
N PRO A 84 -21.38 11.65 -3.73
CA PRO A 84 -20.06 12.10 -4.18
C PRO A 84 -19.30 11.04 -5.00
N TYR A 85 -19.76 9.79 -4.96
CA TYR A 85 -19.21 8.66 -5.70
C TYR A 85 -19.97 8.38 -7.01
N VAL A 86 -20.92 9.24 -7.40
CA VAL A 86 -21.64 9.10 -8.66
C VAL A 86 -20.75 9.53 -9.83
N SER A 87 -20.56 8.64 -10.80
CA SER A 87 -20.00 9.05 -12.10
C SER A 87 -21.06 9.89 -12.83
N LEU A 88 -20.89 11.21 -12.93
CA LEU A 88 -21.77 12.08 -13.73
C LEU A 88 -21.70 11.84 -15.26
N LYS A 89 -21.07 10.75 -15.73
CA LYS A 89 -20.87 10.47 -17.16
C LYS A 89 -21.83 9.44 -17.76
N THR A 90 -22.79 8.91 -17.02
CA THR A 90 -23.75 7.92 -17.57
C THR A 90 -25.18 8.42 -17.62
N SER A 91 -25.37 9.68 -18.04
CA SER A 91 -26.71 10.21 -18.35
C SER A 91 -26.65 11.16 -19.54
N ALA A 92 -26.70 10.59 -20.75
CA ALA A 92 -27.39 11.07 -21.96
C ALA A 92 -26.65 10.59 -23.22
N SER A 93 -27.35 9.81 -24.04
CA SER A 93 -26.96 9.32 -25.38
C SER A 93 -26.15 8.03 -25.38
N GLY A 94 -26.83 6.92 -25.67
CA GLY A 94 -26.23 5.64 -26.03
C GLY A 94 -25.48 5.74 -27.36
N VAL A 95 -24.21 6.10 -27.27
CA VAL A 95 -23.24 5.86 -28.34
C VAL A 95 -22.05 5.18 -27.69
N GLU A 96 -21.79 3.94 -28.11
CA GLU A 96 -20.58 3.21 -27.76
C GLU A 96 -19.37 4.03 -28.22
N ALA A 97 -18.74 4.70 -27.28
CA ALA A 97 -17.38 5.19 -27.44
C ALA A 97 -16.48 4.21 -26.69
N ASP A 98 -15.95 3.25 -27.44
CA ASP A 98 -14.73 2.50 -27.14
C ASP A 98 -13.52 3.46 -27.12
N GLY A 99 -13.60 4.47 -26.25
CA GLY A 99 -12.63 5.54 -26.07
C GLY A 99 -12.05 5.42 -24.67
N GLY A 100 -10.86 4.81 -24.60
CA GLY A 100 -10.16 4.53 -23.36
C GLY A 100 -10.22 5.70 -22.37
N GLU A 101 -10.83 5.47 -21.21
CA GLU A 101 -10.51 6.25 -20.03
C GLU A 101 -9.00 6.14 -19.87
N THR A 102 -8.26 7.24 -20.07
CA THR A 102 -6.85 7.32 -19.72
C THR A 102 -6.78 7.20 -18.20
N ASP A 103 -6.71 5.95 -17.75
CA ASP A 103 -6.66 5.40 -16.39
C ASP A 103 -5.35 5.78 -15.65
N ASP A 104 -4.69 6.85 -16.10
CA ASP A 104 -3.42 7.37 -15.57
C ASP A 104 -3.66 8.55 -14.61
N SER A 105 -4.85 8.62 -14.02
CA SER A 105 -5.16 9.65 -13.01
C SER A 105 -4.30 9.42 -11.77
N ARG A 106 -3.64 10.49 -11.32
CA ARG A 106 -2.80 10.53 -10.13
C ARG A 106 -3.59 10.13 -8.88
N GLU A 107 -2.89 9.59 -7.87
CA GLU A 107 -3.45 9.36 -6.54
C GLU A 107 -3.70 10.70 -5.85
N GLU A 108 -4.94 10.96 -5.43
CA GLU A 108 -5.37 12.25 -4.87
C GLU A 108 -5.77 12.13 -3.39
N HIS A 109 -5.93 10.92 -2.86
CA HIS A 109 -6.33 10.68 -1.48
C HIS A 109 -5.11 10.41 -0.61
N PHE A 110 -4.42 11.48 -0.24
CA PHE A 110 -3.26 11.44 0.66
C PHE A 110 -3.69 11.09 2.09
N PRO A 111 -3.17 10.00 2.68
CA PRO A 111 -3.43 9.74 4.08
C PRO A 111 -2.68 10.75 4.96
N SER A 112 -3.32 11.23 6.03
CA SER A 112 -2.72 12.15 7.01
C SER A 112 -1.81 11.45 8.00
N GLU A 113 -1.99 10.14 8.23
CA GLU A 113 -1.19 9.34 9.17
C GLU A 113 -0.97 7.92 8.65
N LEU A 114 0.28 7.46 8.69
CA LEU A 114 0.64 6.06 8.59
C LEU A 114 0.72 5.47 10.00
N LEU A 115 -0.24 4.61 10.31
CA LEU A 115 -0.31 3.86 11.54
C LEU A 115 0.60 2.62 11.42
N LEU A 116 1.65 2.57 12.25
CA LEU A 116 2.70 1.55 12.19
C LEU A 116 2.26 0.18 12.75
N THR A 117 1.10 0.13 13.39
CA THR A 117 0.49 -1.12 13.85
C THR A 117 -0.37 -1.69 12.74
N ARG A 118 -0.42 -3.03 12.64
CA ARG A 118 -1.33 -3.70 11.72
C ARG A 118 -2.78 -3.43 12.13
N ARG A 119 -3.65 -3.16 11.15
CA ARG A 119 -5.10 -3.11 11.37
C ARG A 119 -5.65 -4.51 11.63
N GLU A 120 -6.47 -4.64 12.66
CA GLU A 120 -7.23 -5.87 12.92
C GLU A 120 -8.63 -5.78 12.34
N TYR A 121 -8.98 -6.77 11.52
CA TYR A 121 -10.28 -6.87 10.86
C TYR A 121 -11.12 -7.93 11.56
N VAL A 122 -12.29 -7.52 12.04
CA VAL A 122 -13.25 -8.42 12.69
C VAL A 122 -14.33 -8.76 11.68
N ARG A 123 -14.49 -10.04 11.35
CA ARG A 123 -15.57 -10.49 10.48
C ARG A 123 -16.91 -10.43 11.18
N LYS A 124 -17.93 -9.98 10.45
CA LYS A 124 -19.31 -10.11 10.88
C LYS A 124 -19.64 -11.61 11.01
N PRO A 125 -20.22 -12.06 12.12
CA PRO A 125 -20.70 -13.43 12.24
C PRO A 125 -21.72 -13.70 11.12
N SER A 126 -21.53 -14.77 10.37
CA SER A 126 -22.54 -15.24 9.40
C SER A 126 -23.81 -15.54 10.19
N SER A 127 -24.88 -14.76 10.00
CA SER A 127 -26.19 -15.13 10.54
C SER A 127 -26.55 -16.50 9.95
N PRO A 128 -26.93 -17.50 10.75
CA PRO A 128 -27.31 -18.80 10.21
C PRO A 128 -28.47 -18.59 9.24
N ALA A 129 -28.37 -19.21 8.07
CA ALA A 129 -29.44 -19.22 7.08
C ALA A 129 -30.70 -19.72 7.78
N VAL A 130 -31.70 -18.84 7.91
CA VAL A 130 -33.03 -19.22 8.39
C VAL A 130 -33.56 -20.22 7.38
N ALA A 131 -33.51 -21.50 7.75
CA ALA A 131 -34.30 -22.52 7.09
C ALA A 131 -35.75 -22.08 7.25
N ALA A 132 -36.39 -21.73 6.14
CA ALA A 132 -37.80 -21.46 6.11
C ALA A 132 -38.54 -22.75 6.46
N ASP A 133 -39.18 -22.80 7.63
CA ASP A 133 -40.50 -23.40 7.73
C ASP A 133 -41.34 -22.73 8.81
N VAL A 134 -42.64 -22.82 8.59
CA VAL A 134 -43.78 -22.01 9.02
C VAL A 134 -44.09 -22.13 10.53
N MET A 135 -44.25 -21.00 11.24
CA MET A 135 -45.50 -20.58 11.89
C MET A 135 -45.37 -19.26 12.66
N ARG A 136 -46.43 -18.48 12.53
CA ARG A 136 -46.68 -17.14 13.07
C ARG A 136 -46.89 -17.22 14.59
N ASP A 137 -46.14 -16.43 15.34
CA ASP A 137 -46.64 -15.90 16.61
C ASP A 137 -46.13 -14.46 16.80
N GLU A 138 -47.07 -13.56 17.10
CA GLU A 138 -46.83 -12.14 17.27
C GLU A 138 -45.95 -11.90 18.50
N ARG A 139 -44.69 -11.50 18.29
CA ARG A 139 -43.87 -10.94 19.35
C ARG A 139 -43.38 -9.56 18.96
N VAL A 140 -43.91 -8.59 19.69
CA VAL A 140 -43.53 -7.19 19.85
C VAL A 140 -42.05 -6.95 19.50
N PRO A 141 -41.70 -5.90 18.74
CA PRO A 141 -40.31 -5.62 18.41
C PRO A 141 -39.54 -5.29 19.68
N SER A 142 -38.77 -6.25 20.18
CA SER A 142 -37.68 -5.95 21.11
C SER A 142 -36.72 -5.05 20.35
N ALA A 143 -36.59 -3.82 20.83
CA ALA A 143 -35.54 -2.91 20.44
C ALA A 143 -34.21 -3.65 20.60
N ALA A 144 -33.68 -4.16 19.49
CA ALA A 144 -32.30 -4.56 19.42
C ALA A 144 -31.55 -3.25 19.64
N SER A 145 -30.96 -3.14 20.84
CA SER A 145 -29.94 -2.17 21.12
C SER A 145 -28.91 -2.31 20.00
N HIS A 146 -28.97 -1.39 19.04
CA HIS A 146 -27.81 -0.96 18.31
C HIS A 146 -26.83 -0.51 19.40
N ALA A 147 -26.05 -1.46 19.91
CA ALA A 147 -24.81 -1.14 20.57
C ALA A 147 -24.06 -0.34 19.50
N GLU A 148 -24.05 0.97 19.70
CA GLU A 148 -23.20 1.89 18.95
C GLU A 148 -21.83 1.23 18.94
N HIS A 149 -21.43 0.74 17.76
CA HIS A 149 -20.06 0.36 17.56
C HIS A 149 -19.25 1.59 17.96
N PRO A 150 -18.32 1.48 18.92
CA PRO A 150 -17.55 2.63 19.36
C PRO A 150 -16.98 3.25 18.09
N SER A 151 -17.26 4.55 17.91
CA SER A 151 -16.70 5.33 16.81
C SER A 151 -15.20 5.11 16.84
N ARG A 152 -14.71 4.14 16.06
CA ARG A 152 -13.29 3.89 15.94
C ARG A 152 -12.73 5.19 15.40
N ASP A 153 -11.71 5.72 16.06
CA ASP A 153 -10.91 6.87 15.64
C ASP A 153 -10.15 6.60 14.32
N SER A 154 -10.79 5.97 13.34
CA SER A 154 -10.42 6.01 11.94
C SER A 154 -10.98 7.30 11.38
N ALA A 155 -10.28 8.40 11.60
CA ALA A 155 -10.43 9.51 10.67
C ALA A 155 -10.21 8.92 9.25
N PRO A 156 -11.10 9.22 8.28
CA PRO A 156 -11.13 8.55 6.97
C PRO A 156 -9.87 8.75 6.12
N ASP A 157 -8.91 9.52 6.63
CA ASP A 157 -7.63 9.88 6.05
C ASP A 157 -6.44 9.13 6.68
N LYS A 158 -6.63 8.17 7.60
CA LYS A 158 -5.52 7.36 8.13
C LYS A 158 -5.35 6.05 7.37
N THR A 159 -4.12 5.53 7.34
CA THR A 159 -3.83 4.23 6.73
C THR A 159 -2.91 3.38 7.59
N HIS A 160 -3.10 2.07 7.55
CA HIS A 160 -2.18 1.09 8.12
C HIS A 160 -1.28 0.45 7.06
N VAL A 161 -1.48 0.80 5.79
CA VAL A 161 -0.86 0.11 4.65
C VAL A 161 0.20 1.01 4.05
N PHE A 162 1.47 0.65 4.23
CA PHE A 162 2.62 1.43 3.79
C PHE A 162 2.63 1.76 2.28
N ALA A 163 2.04 0.90 1.45
CA ALA A 163 1.92 1.15 0.02
C ALA A 163 1.15 2.44 -0.29
N HIS A 164 0.18 2.84 0.53
CA HIS A 164 -0.67 4.00 0.29
C HIS A 164 0.10 5.34 0.27
N PRO A 165 0.86 5.73 1.32
CA PRO A 165 1.65 6.96 1.27
C PRO A 165 2.76 6.90 0.20
N VAL A 166 3.33 5.72 -0.07
CA VAL A 166 4.30 5.53 -1.17
C VAL A 166 3.65 5.85 -2.51
N GLU A 167 2.40 5.44 -2.72
CA GLU A 167 1.67 5.68 -3.96
C GLU A 167 1.31 7.13 -4.19
N CYS A 168 0.90 7.81 -3.12
CA CYS A 168 0.67 9.24 -3.13
C CYS A 168 1.97 9.98 -3.51
N PHE A 169 3.12 9.57 -2.96
CA PHE A 169 4.42 10.15 -3.29
C PHE A 169 4.83 9.89 -4.74
N VAL A 170 4.77 8.64 -5.21
CA VAL A 170 5.22 8.26 -6.56
C VAL A 170 4.34 8.89 -7.63
N SER A 171 3.02 8.83 -7.48
CA SER A 171 2.06 9.36 -8.47
C SER A 171 2.15 10.88 -8.62
N ASN A 172 2.58 11.57 -7.57
CA ASN A 172 2.66 13.03 -7.52
C ASN A 172 4.10 13.56 -7.45
N PHE A 173 5.11 12.73 -7.75
CA PHE A 173 6.52 13.12 -7.62
C PHE A 173 6.90 14.38 -8.43
N ALA A 174 6.28 14.55 -9.60
CA ALA A 174 6.46 15.73 -10.45
C ALA A 174 5.86 17.01 -9.83
N ASP A 175 4.83 16.89 -8.99
CA ASP A 175 4.17 18.01 -8.32
C ASP A 175 4.76 18.22 -6.91
N LYS A 176 5.96 18.82 -6.89
CA LYS A 176 6.69 19.08 -5.64
C LYS A 176 5.93 20.03 -4.71
N GLU A 177 5.11 20.93 -5.24
CA GLU A 177 4.36 21.88 -4.41
C GLU A 177 3.19 21.21 -3.71
N LEU A 178 2.49 20.29 -4.39
CA LEU A 178 1.50 19.43 -3.73
C LEU A 178 2.13 18.62 -2.59
N LEU A 179 3.23 17.92 -2.85
CA LEU A 179 3.92 17.09 -1.85
C LEU A 179 4.45 17.90 -0.64
N LYS A 180 4.73 19.19 -0.80
CA LYS A 180 5.12 20.08 0.31
C LYS A 180 3.93 20.57 1.14
N ARG A 181 2.74 20.62 0.54
CA ARG A 181 1.51 21.10 1.20
C ARG A 181 0.79 19.99 1.94
N MET A 182 0.89 18.74 1.45
CA MET A 182 0.24 17.59 2.09
C MET A 182 1.01 17.18 3.35
N PRO A 183 0.36 17.15 4.54
CA PRO A 183 0.97 16.65 5.76
C PRO A 183 0.91 15.11 5.81
N LEU A 184 1.93 14.51 6.41
CA LEU A 184 1.94 13.10 6.80
C LEU A 184 2.41 13.00 8.25
N LYS A 185 1.83 12.08 9.01
CA LYS A 185 2.30 11.69 10.33
C LYS A 185 2.76 10.25 10.30
N ILE A 186 3.92 9.96 10.89
CA ILE A 186 4.45 8.61 11.09
C ILE A 186 5.03 8.53 12.50
N GLY A 187 4.47 7.67 13.35
CA GLY A 187 4.80 7.64 14.78
C GLY A 187 4.52 9.00 15.43
N GLU A 188 5.50 9.58 16.11
CA GLU A 188 5.38 10.89 16.77
C GLU A 188 5.73 12.08 15.87
N HIS A 189 6.14 11.83 14.62
CA HIS A 189 6.64 12.86 13.72
C HIS A 189 5.58 13.27 12.71
N THR A 190 5.38 14.57 12.52
CA THR A 190 4.54 15.16 11.47
C THR A 190 5.39 16.08 10.61
N ALA A 191 5.29 15.93 9.29
CA ALA A 191 6.02 16.72 8.31
C ALA A 191 5.32 16.62 6.94
N PRO A 192 5.65 17.51 5.98
CA PRO A 192 5.18 17.34 4.61
C PRO A 192 5.58 16.00 4.00
N TYR A 193 4.76 15.48 3.09
CA TYR A 193 5.06 14.26 2.32
C TYR A 193 6.47 14.30 1.73
N SER A 194 6.83 15.40 1.04
CA SER A 194 8.16 15.53 0.42
C SER A 194 9.33 15.38 1.41
N SER A 195 9.11 15.69 2.69
CA SER A 195 10.15 15.64 3.73
C SER A 195 10.34 14.24 4.32
N PHE A 196 9.29 13.40 4.32
CA PHE A 196 9.39 12.01 4.77
C PHE A 196 10.10 11.09 3.79
N PHE A 197 10.06 11.38 2.50
CA PHE A 197 10.65 10.53 1.46
C PHE A 197 12.05 10.98 1.08
N LYS A 198 13.06 10.21 1.51
CA LYS A 198 14.48 10.56 1.34
C LYS A 198 15.18 9.62 0.37
N LYS A 199 15.83 10.17 -0.66
CA LYS A 199 16.72 9.39 -1.54
C LYS A 199 17.83 8.75 -0.71
N ILE A 200 18.18 7.50 -1.00
CA ILE A 200 19.22 6.76 -0.26
C ILE A 200 20.59 7.46 -0.29
N GLU A 201 20.90 8.26 -1.31
CA GLU A 201 22.18 8.97 -1.40
C GLU A 201 22.34 10.06 -0.32
N PHE A 202 21.22 10.46 0.28
CA PHE A 202 21.13 11.44 1.36
C PHE A 202 20.70 10.81 2.69
N LEU A 203 20.95 9.52 2.89
CA LEU A 203 20.54 8.78 4.11
C LEU A 203 21.14 9.31 5.42
N LEU A 204 22.18 10.16 5.34
CA LEU A 204 22.86 10.73 6.49
C LEU A 204 22.25 12.04 6.98
N ASP A 205 21.33 12.63 6.21
CA ASP A 205 20.78 13.96 6.52
C ASP A 205 19.84 13.91 7.72
N ASN A 206 18.99 12.87 7.80
CA ASN A 206 17.97 12.69 8.83
C ASN A 206 17.68 11.20 9.03
N LYS A 207 17.28 10.81 10.25
CA LYS A 207 16.84 9.45 10.60
C LYS A 207 15.31 9.38 10.69
N GLY A 208 14.76 8.17 10.67
CA GLY A 208 13.31 7.95 10.85
C GLY A 208 12.47 8.38 9.65
N LEU A 209 13.05 8.33 8.45
CA LEU A 209 12.39 8.68 7.19
C LEU A 209 12.07 7.43 6.36
N ILE A 210 11.26 7.60 5.33
CA ILE A 210 11.06 6.62 4.27
C ILE A 210 12.22 6.76 3.30
N TYR A 211 13.14 5.80 3.30
CA TYR A 211 14.26 5.79 2.38
C TYR A 211 13.87 5.13 1.07
N TRP A 212 14.33 5.68 -0.05
CA TRP A 212 14.05 5.12 -1.36
C TRP A 212 15.20 5.28 -2.35
N GLY A 213 15.31 4.35 -3.28
CA GLY A 213 16.35 4.37 -4.30
C GLY A 213 16.09 3.41 -5.43
N LYS A 214 16.77 3.64 -6.57
CA LYS A 214 16.66 2.77 -7.73
C LYS A 214 17.44 1.48 -7.48
N ILE A 215 16.81 0.35 -7.75
CA ILE A 215 17.42 -0.97 -7.59
C ILE A 215 18.43 -1.16 -8.73
N LYS A 216 19.68 -1.46 -8.36
CA LYS A 216 20.72 -1.88 -9.30
C LYS A 216 20.64 -3.37 -9.60
N LYS A 217 20.44 -4.17 -8.56
CA LYS A 217 20.25 -5.62 -8.65
C LYS A 217 19.71 -6.15 -7.33
N ILE A 218 19.11 -7.33 -7.40
CA ILE A 218 18.72 -8.14 -6.25
C ILE A 218 19.55 -9.42 -6.29
N GLU A 219 20.42 -9.63 -5.29
CA GLU A 219 21.10 -10.91 -5.10
C GLU A 219 20.16 -11.85 -4.33
N ASP A 220 19.84 -13.00 -4.94
CA ASP A 220 19.19 -14.14 -4.27
C ASP A 220 20.29 -15.08 -3.74
N TYR A 221 20.30 -15.34 -2.43
CA TYR A 221 21.25 -16.26 -1.81
C TYR A 221 20.78 -17.71 -1.78
N HIS A 222 19.76 -18.08 -2.56
CA HIS A 222 19.15 -19.42 -2.67
C HIS A 222 18.65 -20.02 -1.35
N SER A 223 18.70 -19.24 -0.27
CA SER A 223 18.27 -19.57 1.08
C SER A 223 16.98 -18.84 1.44
N ALA A 224 16.26 -18.30 0.44
CA ALA A 224 15.17 -17.34 0.63
C ALA A 224 15.59 -16.12 1.45
N SER A 225 16.83 -15.66 1.26
CA SER A 225 17.31 -14.36 1.73
C SER A 225 17.81 -13.56 0.53
N PHE A 226 17.64 -12.25 0.61
CA PHE A 226 17.89 -11.36 -0.52
C PHE A 226 18.71 -10.15 -0.10
N ARG A 227 19.57 -9.67 -0.99
CA ARG A 227 20.23 -8.37 -0.87
C ARG A 227 19.86 -7.48 -2.05
N ILE A 228 19.32 -6.31 -1.77
CA ILE A 228 18.99 -5.31 -2.77
C ILE A 228 20.10 -4.28 -2.78
N ASP A 229 20.84 -4.19 -3.87
CA ASP A 229 21.86 -3.16 -4.06
C ASP A 229 21.24 -1.98 -4.81
N PHE A 230 21.54 -0.76 -4.35
CA PHE A 230 21.07 0.46 -4.99
C PHE A 230 22.06 0.95 -6.06
N GLU A 231 21.53 1.68 -7.05
CA GLU A 231 22.34 2.32 -8.09
C GLU A 231 23.12 3.51 -7.53
N GLN A 232 22.43 4.36 -6.75
CA GLN A 232 23.02 5.56 -6.17
C GLN A 232 23.96 5.22 -5.00
N LYS A 233 24.96 6.09 -4.79
CA LYS A 233 25.99 5.95 -3.75
C LYS A 233 25.94 7.10 -2.77
N VAL A 234 26.31 6.84 -1.52
CA VAL A 234 26.43 7.88 -0.50
C VAL A 234 27.83 8.45 -0.52
N TRP A 235 27.94 9.77 -0.68
CA TRP A 235 29.22 10.47 -0.59
C TRP A 235 29.51 10.84 0.85
N PHE A 236 30.29 9.99 1.52
CA PHE A 236 30.61 10.12 2.94
C PHE A 236 32.09 10.36 3.15
N LYS A 237 32.44 11.14 4.17
CA LYS A 237 33.82 11.38 4.60
C LYS A 237 33.97 10.73 5.98
N GLN A 238 34.71 9.63 6.06
CA GLN A 238 34.97 9.00 7.35
C GLN A 238 35.89 9.89 8.20
N PRO A 239 35.84 9.77 9.54
CA PRO A 239 36.81 10.39 10.42
C PRO A 239 38.24 10.03 9.98
N GLY A 240 39.11 11.04 9.84
CA GLY A 240 40.50 10.87 9.39
C GLY A 240 40.70 10.90 7.87
N GLU A 241 39.65 10.87 7.05
CA GLU A 241 39.79 11.05 5.60
C GLU A 241 39.89 12.53 5.23
N VAL A 242 40.57 12.84 4.12
CA VAL A 242 40.71 14.22 3.62
C VAL A 242 39.54 14.62 2.72
N LYS A 243 38.99 13.67 1.96
CA LYS A 243 37.94 13.89 0.95
C LYS A 243 36.80 12.88 1.12
N LYS A 244 35.59 13.26 0.69
CA LYS A 244 34.44 12.34 0.59
C LYS A 244 34.75 11.22 -0.40
N LYS A 245 34.32 10.01 -0.09
CA LYS A 245 34.36 8.85 -0.97
C LYS A 245 32.95 8.29 -1.20
N PRO A 246 32.69 7.66 -2.35
CA PRO A 246 31.39 7.07 -2.62
C PRO A 246 31.28 5.66 -2.01
N TYR A 247 30.25 5.44 -1.18
CA TYR A 247 29.93 4.16 -0.57
C TYR A 247 28.67 3.58 -1.19
N SER A 248 28.69 2.28 -1.48
CA SER A 248 27.49 1.56 -1.92
C SER A 248 26.46 1.50 -0.79
N VAL A 249 25.19 1.38 -1.16
CA VAL A 249 24.08 1.16 -0.22
C VAL A 249 23.38 -0.16 -0.57
N ASN A 250 23.01 -0.94 0.44
CA ASN A 250 22.16 -2.10 0.26
C ASN A 250 21.12 -2.25 1.37
N VAL A 251 20.10 -3.05 1.06
CA VAL A 251 19.13 -3.59 2.00
C VAL A 251 19.27 -5.10 2.03
N TYR A 252 19.25 -5.68 3.24
CA TYR A 252 19.25 -7.12 3.44
C TYR A 252 17.92 -7.60 4.03
N LEU A 253 17.38 -8.66 3.42
CA LEU A 253 16.15 -9.34 3.81
C LEU A 253 16.49 -10.77 4.24
N SER A 254 16.34 -11.07 5.52
CA SER A 254 16.71 -12.39 6.06
C SER A 254 15.66 -13.45 5.75
N LYS A 255 16.08 -14.72 5.66
CA LYS A 255 15.17 -15.87 5.56
C LYS A 255 14.12 -15.88 6.68
N LYS A 256 14.56 -15.63 7.91
CA LYS A 256 13.66 -15.60 9.08
C LYS A 256 12.58 -14.53 8.94
N LEU A 257 12.93 -13.34 8.44
CA LEU A 257 11.96 -12.27 8.19
C LEU A 257 10.90 -12.71 7.19
N ILE A 258 11.31 -13.32 6.08
CA ILE A 258 10.44 -13.69 4.97
C ILE A 258 9.55 -14.88 5.34
N ASP A 259 10.10 -15.88 6.02
CA ASP A 259 9.34 -17.07 6.44
C ASP A 259 8.24 -16.74 7.45
N ASN A 260 8.44 -15.71 8.28
CA ASN A 260 7.43 -15.26 9.24
C ASN A 260 6.50 -14.18 8.68
N TYR A 261 6.63 -13.81 7.41
CA TYR A 261 5.80 -12.77 6.83
C TYR A 261 4.43 -13.32 6.42
N ARG A 262 3.36 -12.68 6.89
CA ARG A 262 1.98 -13.07 6.57
C ARG A 262 1.63 -13.00 5.07
N LYS A 263 2.36 -12.19 4.28
CA LYS A 263 2.19 -12.04 2.82
C LYS A 263 3.31 -12.76 2.04
N ARG A 264 3.93 -13.81 2.62
CA ARG A 264 5.14 -14.47 2.11
C ARG A 264 5.06 -14.88 0.64
N LYS A 265 3.97 -15.53 0.21
CA LYS A 265 3.79 -15.99 -1.18
C LYS A 265 3.75 -14.81 -2.15
N ALA A 266 2.97 -13.77 -1.84
CA ALA A 266 2.87 -12.58 -2.66
C ALA A 266 4.23 -11.85 -2.73
N PHE A 267 4.91 -11.70 -1.59
CA PHE A 267 6.23 -11.11 -1.52
C PHE A 267 7.28 -11.89 -2.31
N LEU A 268 7.30 -13.22 -2.21
CA LEU A 268 8.22 -14.07 -2.97
C LEU A 268 7.95 -13.99 -4.48
N ALA A 269 6.67 -13.86 -4.88
CA ALA A 269 6.32 -13.64 -6.28
C ALA A 269 6.78 -12.25 -6.76
N GLU A 270 6.58 -11.20 -5.95
CA GLU A 270 7.03 -9.83 -6.23
C GLU A 270 8.54 -9.76 -6.40
N ILE A 271 9.32 -10.27 -5.45
CA ILE A 271 10.78 -10.16 -5.50
C ILE A 271 11.41 -11.00 -6.61
N LYS A 272 10.82 -12.16 -6.95
CA LYS A 272 11.26 -12.97 -8.10
C LYS A 272 10.96 -12.26 -9.42
N HIS A 273 9.76 -11.70 -9.56
CA HIS A 273 9.44 -10.86 -10.70
C HIS A 273 10.41 -9.67 -10.80
N ALA A 274 10.76 -9.04 -9.68
CA ALA A 274 11.72 -7.95 -9.66
C ALA A 274 13.16 -8.36 -10.07
N ILE A 275 13.57 -9.60 -9.81
CA ILE A 275 14.87 -10.15 -10.25
C ILE A 275 14.88 -10.37 -11.76
N GLU A 276 13.76 -10.81 -12.33
CA GLU A 276 13.62 -11.17 -13.75
C GLU A 276 13.21 -9.98 -14.64
N SER A 277 12.81 -8.86 -14.03
CA SER A 277 12.30 -7.70 -14.75
C SER A 277 13.42 -6.82 -15.31
N ASP A 278 13.24 -6.39 -16.56
CA ASP A 278 14.05 -5.33 -17.20
C ASP A 278 13.54 -3.91 -16.85
N ALA A 279 12.48 -3.79 -16.06
CA ALA A 279 11.90 -2.50 -15.69
C ALA A 279 12.79 -1.73 -14.70
N SER A 280 12.65 -0.40 -14.71
CA SER A 280 13.29 0.45 -13.69
C SER A 280 12.53 0.37 -12.37
N LEU A 281 13.03 -0.49 -11.49
CA LEU A 281 12.45 -0.73 -10.17
C LEU A 281 13.08 0.12 -9.08
N TYR A 282 12.24 0.52 -8.13
CA TYR A 282 12.60 1.29 -6.96
C TYR A 282 12.18 0.54 -5.69
N CYS A 283 13.00 0.63 -4.66
CA CYS A 283 12.72 0.08 -3.35
C CYS A 283 12.45 1.23 -2.38
N PHE A 284 11.40 1.11 -1.57
CA PHE A 284 11.05 2.04 -0.50
C PHE A 284 10.96 1.27 0.81
N PHE A 285 11.50 1.82 1.88
CA PHE A 285 11.44 1.19 3.20
C PHE A 285 11.46 2.20 4.34
N TYR A 286 10.87 1.80 5.47
CA TYR A 286 10.79 2.59 6.70
C TYR A 286 11.15 1.76 7.94
N GLY A 287 11.57 2.43 9.01
CA GLY A 287 11.84 1.80 10.31
C GLY A 287 13.30 1.40 10.56
N VAL A 288 14.16 1.48 9.54
CA VAL A 288 15.60 1.24 9.68
C VAL A 288 16.39 2.30 8.92
N THR A 289 17.47 2.79 9.51
CA THR A 289 18.44 3.67 8.83
C THR A 289 19.65 2.84 8.41
N PRO A 290 20.09 2.91 7.14
CA PRO A 290 21.29 2.19 6.72
C PRO A 290 22.53 2.67 7.50
N GLU A 291 23.34 1.72 7.96
CA GLU A 291 24.55 2.00 8.74
C GLU A 291 25.80 1.54 7.99
N LEU A 292 26.90 2.28 8.16
CA LEU A 292 28.17 1.91 7.55
C LEU A 292 28.72 0.65 8.21
N LYS A 293 28.86 -0.41 7.42
CA LYS A 293 29.46 -1.69 7.83
C LYS A 293 30.70 -1.97 6.99
N GLN A 294 31.68 -2.61 7.61
CA GLN A 294 32.83 -3.18 6.90
C GLN A 294 32.48 -4.59 6.46
N VAL A 295 32.61 -4.86 5.17
CA VAL A 295 32.34 -6.18 4.60
C VAL A 295 33.58 -6.71 3.86
N PRO A 296 33.87 -8.02 3.91
CA PRO A 296 34.98 -8.61 3.18
C PRO A 296 34.82 -8.45 1.66
N SER A 297 35.92 -8.19 0.97
CA SER A 297 35.97 -8.19 -0.49
C SER A 297 35.81 -9.59 -1.05
N LYS A 298 34.88 -9.77 -2.00
CA LYS A 298 34.74 -11.04 -2.76
C LYS A 298 36.02 -11.42 -3.49
N LYS A 299 36.86 -10.44 -3.87
CA LYS A 299 38.12 -10.69 -4.61
C LYS A 299 39.31 -10.96 -3.70
N ASN A 300 39.32 -10.41 -2.49
CA ASN A 300 40.41 -10.57 -1.55
C ASN A 300 39.87 -10.54 -0.10
N PRO A 301 39.54 -11.70 0.49
CA PRO A 301 38.83 -11.77 1.77
C PRO A 301 39.53 -11.09 2.95
N GLU A 302 40.85 -10.91 2.89
CA GLU A 302 41.64 -10.17 3.89
C GLU A 302 41.41 -8.65 3.84
N GLN A 303 40.87 -8.13 2.72
CA GLN A 303 40.53 -6.74 2.57
C GLN A 303 39.05 -6.52 2.85
N THR A 304 38.73 -5.47 3.61
CA THR A 304 37.36 -5.02 3.83
C THR A 304 37.08 -3.73 3.08
N PHE A 305 35.81 -3.51 2.74
CA PHE A 305 35.34 -2.25 2.21
C PHE A 305 34.05 -1.82 2.90
N GLY A 306 33.87 -0.50 3.02
CA GLY A 306 32.69 0.08 3.65
C GLY A 306 31.47 0.01 2.73
N VAL A 307 30.33 -0.34 3.30
CA VAL A 307 29.02 -0.33 2.64
C VAL A 307 27.97 0.15 3.64
N PHE A 308 27.06 1.03 3.23
CA PHE A 308 25.89 1.32 4.03
C PHE A 308 24.87 0.18 3.87
N SER A 309 24.46 -0.43 4.96
CA SER A 309 23.56 -1.58 4.94
C SER A 309 22.42 -1.39 5.93
N ALA A 310 21.19 -1.55 5.44
CA ALA A 310 20.00 -1.65 6.27
C ALA A 310 19.54 -3.11 6.38
N HIS A 311 19.30 -3.57 7.61
CA HIS A 311 18.69 -4.87 7.87
C HIS A 311 17.20 -4.67 8.12
N ILE A 312 16.34 -5.13 7.21
CA ILE A 312 14.89 -4.93 7.37
C ILE A 312 14.38 -5.86 8.47
N GLU A 313 13.55 -5.30 9.35
CA GLU A 313 12.96 -6.03 10.48
C GLU A 313 11.45 -6.18 10.34
N ASN A 314 10.81 -5.41 9.45
CA ASN A 314 9.39 -5.48 9.18
C ASN A 314 9.11 -5.30 7.68
N LEU A 315 8.55 -6.32 7.03
CA LEU A 315 8.18 -6.28 5.60
C LEU A 315 6.88 -5.53 5.33
N ASP A 316 6.08 -5.20 6.35
CA ASP A 316 4.90 -4.34 6.16
C ASP A 316 5.28 -2.89 5.80
N HIS A 317 6.53 -2.49 6.07
CA HIS A 317 7.08 -1.17 5.76
C HIS A 317 8.14 -1.24 4.65
N PHE A 318 7.94 -2.14 3.69
CA PHE A 318 8.85 -2.40 2.57
C PHE A 318 8.05 -2.62 1.29
N ILE A 319 8.47 -2.00 0.18
CA ILE A 319 7.85 -2.20 -1.14
C ILE A 319 8.87 -2.07 -2.26
N ILE A 320 8.75 -2.94 -3.27
CA ILE A 320 9.46 -2.82 -4.56
C ILE A 320 8.41 -2.52 -5.61
N ARG A 321 8.67 -1.51 -6.45
CA ARG A 321 7.74 -1.18 -7.53
C ARG A 321 8.39 -0.46 -8.69
N GLU A 322 7.69 -0.47 -9.81
CA GLU A 322 7.96 0.46 -10.90
C GLU A 322 7.53 1.88 -10.50
N ALA A 323 8.37 2.84 -10.84
CA ALA A 323 8.12 4.25 -10.60
C ALA A 323 8.78 5.10 -11.71
N PRO A 324 8.25 5.06 -12.94
CA PRO A 324 8.89 5.70 -14.10
C PRO A 324 9.07 7.22 -13.89
N GLY A 325 8.16 7.87 -13.15
CA GLY A 325 8.27 9.29 -12.79
C GLY A 325 9.49 9.65 -11.93
N LEU A 326 10.11 8.68 -11.24
CA LEU A 326 11.31 8.89 -10.42
C LEU A 326 12.61 8.83 -11.23
N ALA A 327 12.59 8.32 -12.47
CA ALA A 327 13.78 8.22 -13.30
C ALA A 327 14.24 9.58 -13.84
N ALA A 328 13.35 10.57 -13.86
CA ALA A 328 13.58 11.88 -14.45
C ALA A 328 14.00 12.99 -13.44
N GLY A 329 14.15 12.70 -12.15
CA GLY A 329 14.39 13.72 -11.11
C GLY A 329 15.36 13.35 -10.00
#